data_AF-A0A7J9GKA3-F1
#
_entry.id   AF-A0A7J9GKA3-F1
#
_cell.length_a   1.000
_cell.length_b   1.000
_cell.length_c   1.000
_cell.angle_alpha   90.00
_cell.angle_beta   90.00
_cell.angle_gamma   90.00
#
_symmetry.space_group_name_H-M   'P 1'
#
loop_
_entity.id
_entity.type
_entity.pdbx_description
1 polymer ?
#
loop_
_entity_poly.entity_id
_entity_poly.type
_entity_poly.pdbx_seq_one_letter_code
_entity_poly.pdbx_strand_id
1 'polypeptide(L)'
;FAPIYAAGRVVLDAPLPLKSHRNCKISSIKPIAVSVTERAQFVVKGFNLNQSSTRLLCAVEGKYLVQETCYDLMDAVDPINEQDKLQHLCFLCSIPNVSGRGFIEVEDFGLSSTFFPFIVAEQEVCSEICTLEGVIETAVPTVDINKNEEKMEIRNQALDFIHEMGWLLHRNHLNRKLGDMNPNLNLFPFGRFKWLMEFSMDHDWCAVVKKLLGILFDGTVDLGDHSSMEFALLDMCLLHRAVRRNCRPMVELLLRYVPNNDYGFMFKPNVVGPAGLTPLHMVASREGCENVLDALTDDPGL
;
A
#
# COMPACT_ATOMS: atom_id res chain seq x y z
N PHE A 1 0.92 -6.73 -42.26
CA PHE A 1 2.25 -6.12 -42.43
C PHE A 1 2.06 -4.67 -42.85
N ALA A 2 2.21 -3.73 -41.91
CA ALA A 2 2.33 -2.31 -42.23
C ALA A 2 3.57 -1.80 -41.49
N PRO A 3 4.65 -1.44 -42.18
CA PRO A 3 5.85 -0.94 -41.53
C PRO A 3 5.60 0.46 -40.94
N ILE A 4 6.09 0.70 -39.73
CA ILE A 4 6.13 2.03 -39.13
C ILE A 4 7.44 2.69 -39.53
N TYR A 5 7.33 3.83 -40.21
CA TYR A 5 8.48 4.62 -40.67
C TYR A 5 8.70 5.82 -39.77
N ALA A 6 9.93 6.00 -39.29
CA ALA A 6 10.39 7.28 -38.76
C ALA A 6 11.58 7.73 -39.60
N ALA A 7 11.54 8.98 -40.09
CA ALA A 7 12.58 9.56 -40.95
C ALA A 7 12.97 8.68 -42.17
N GLY A 8 12.00 7.99 -42.79
CA GLY A 8 12.22 7.20 -44.00
C GLY A 8 12.97 5.87 -43.81
N ARG A 9 13.20 5.42 -42.56
CA ARG A 9 13.71 4.07 -42.27
C ARG A 9 12.66 3.25 -41.52
N VAL A 10 12.62 1.95 -41.82
CA VAL A 10 11.79 0.96 -41.10
C VAL A 10 12.41 0.79 -39.71
N VAL A 11 11.66 1.14 -38.66
CA VAL A 11 12.15 1.08 -37.27
C VAL A 11 11.70 -0.19 -36.55
N LEU A 12 10.61 -0.83 -36.99
CA LEU A 12 10.08 -2.07 -36.40
C LEU A 12 9.38 -2.90 -37.49
N ASP A 13 9.87 -4.13 -37.70
CA ASP A 13 9.30 -5.13 -38.61
C ASP A 13 8.57 -6.21 -37.78
N ALA A 14 7.61 -5.76 -36.98
CA ALA A 14 6.77 -6.63 -36.15
C ALA A 14 5.39 -6.78 -36.79
N PRO A 15 4.84 -8.01 -36.92
CA PRO A 15 3.49 -8.20 -37.42
C PRO A 15 2.50 -7.54 -36.46
N LEU A 16 1.87 -6.44 -36.89
CA LEU A 16 0.72 -5.86 -36.19
C LEU A 16 -0.36 -6.94 -36.03
N PRO A 17 -0.77 -7.29 -34.79
CA PRO A 17 -1.76 -8.33 -34.59
C PRO A 17 -3.09 -7.91 -35.20
N LEU A 18 -3.51 -8.64 -36.24
CA LEU A 18 -4.84 -8.57 -36.81
C LEU A 18 -5.84 -9.12 -35.79
N LYS A 19 -6.69 -8.24 -35.25
CA LYS A 19 -8.01 -8.54 -34.68
C LYS A 19 -8.08 -9.74 -33.71
N SER A 20 -7.52 -9.56 -32.52
CA SER A 20 -8.03 -10.14 -31.27
C SER A 20 -7.40 -9.35 -30.12
N HIS A 21 -8.08 -8.29 -29.64
CA HIS A 21 -7.65 -7.53 -28.47
C HIS A 21 -7.86 -8.36 -27.21
N ARG A 22 -6.95 -9.32 -26.97
CA ARG A 22 -6.85 -10.04 -25.70
C ARG A 22 -5.61 -9.56 -24.97
N ASN A 23 -5.66 -8.31 -24.53
CA ASN A 23 -4.57 -7.71 -23.76
C ASN A 23 -4.41 -8.49 -22.45
N CYS A 24 -3.17 -8.70 -22.04
CA CYS A 24 -2.86 -9.19 -20.70
C CYS A 24 -3.43 -8.22 -19.65
N LYS A 25 -4.01 -8.72 -18.57
CA LYS A 25 -4.46 -7.88 -17.45
C LYS A 25 -4.16 -8.53 -16.11
N ILE A 26 -3.39 -7.85 -15.27
CA ILE A 26 -3.23 -8.23 -13.87
C ILE A 26 -4.47 -7.82 -13.07
N SER A 27 -5.04 -8.77 -12.34
CA SER A 27 -6.19 -8.55 -11.45
C SER A 27 -5.76 -8.37 -9.99
N SER A 28 -4.76 -9.12 -9.54
CA SER A 28 -4.24 -9.07 -8.17
C SER A 28 -2.88 -9.75 -8.14
N ILE A 29 -2.11 -9.45 -7.10
CA ILE A 29 -0.85 -10.11 -6.79
C ILE A 29 -0.87 -10.50 -5.32
N LYS A 30 -0.12 -11.53 -4.96
CA LYS A 30 0.14 -11.91 -3.57
C LYS A 30 1.59 -12.34 -3.40
N PRO A 31 2.33 -11.84 -2.40
CA PRO A 31 1.94 -10.80 -1.47
C PRO A 31 1.87 -9.39 -2.12
N ILE A 32 1.04 -8.49 -1.59
CA ILE A 32 1.00 -7.05 -2.00
C ILE A 32 2.00 -6.19 -1.23
N ALA A 33 2.54 -6.70 -0.11
CA ALA A 33 3.60 -6.05 0.64
C ALA A 33 4.62 -7.08 1.12
N VAL A 34 5.90 -6.80 0.93
CA VAL A 34 6.99 -7.78 1.11
C VAL A 34 8.11 -7.17 1.93
N SER A 35 8.65 -7.94 2.87
CA SER A 35 9.84 -7.53 3.61
C SER A 35 11.12 -7.88 2.86
N VAL A 36 12.22 -7.25 3.26
CA VAL A 36 13.55 -7.59 2.71
C VAL A 36 13.82 -9.06 2.94
N THR A 37 13.78 -9.84 1.86
CA THR A 37 13.85 -11.31 1.90
C THR A 37 14.71 -11.79 0.74
N GLU A 38 15.53 -12.81 1.00
CA GLU A 38 16.40 -13.42 -0.02
C GLU A 38 15.60 -14.04 -1.16
N ARG A 39 14.37 -14.54 -0.89
CA ARG A 39 13.42 -15.06 -1.87
C ARG A 39 11.99 -14.68 -1.53
N ALA A 40 11.41 -13.76 -2.31
CA ALA A 40 9.98 -13.48 -2.30
C ALA A 40 9.29 -14.22 -3.45
N GLN A 41 8.19 -14.90 -3.14
CA GLN A 41 7.35 -15.56 -4.14
C GLN A 41 6.08 -14.74 -4.35
N PHE A 42 5.89 -14.25 -5.56
CA PHE A 42 4.67 -13.58 -6.00
C PHE A 42 3.78 -14.54 -6.79
N VAL A 43 2.50 -14.55 -6.46
CA VAL A 43 1.42 -15.16 -7.23
C VAL A 43 0.68 -14.05 -7.95
N VAL A 44 0.78 -14.00 -9.26
CA VAL A 44 0.14 -13.01 -10.12
C VAL A 44 -1.13 -13.63 -10.69
N LYS A 45 -2.28 -13.03 -10.40
CA LYS A 45 -3.59 -13.48 -10.90
C LYS A 45 -4.08 -12.52 -11.98
N GLY A 46 -4.58 -13.02 -13.10
CA GLY A 46 -5.02 -12.15 -14.18
C GLY A 46 -5.66 -12.88 -15.35
N PHE A 47 -5.84 -12.16 -16.44
CA PHE A 47 -6.41 -12.68 -17.68
C PHE A 47 -5.36 -12.65 -18.79
N ASN A 48 -5.38 -13.67 -19.65
CA ASN A 48 -4.47 -13.82 -20.78
C ASN A 48 -2.97 -13.80 -20.39
N LEU A 49 -2.63 -14.31 -19.20
CA LEU A 49 -1.25 -14.35 -18.69
C LEU A 49 -0.41 -15.51 -19.26
N ASN A 50 -1.01 -16.63 -19.62
CA ASN A 50 -0.31 -17.85 -20.06
C ASN A 50 -0.10 -17.88 -21.58
N GLN A 51 0.31 -16.75 -22.19
CA GLN A 51 0.69 -16.76 -23.61
C GLN A 51 2.20 -17.05 -23.73
N SER A 52 2.60 -17.75 -24.78
CA SER A 52 4.03 -18.04 -25.05
C SER A 52 4.89 -16.77 -25.23
N SER A 53 4.22 -15.63 -25.43
CA SER A 53 4.78 -14.31 -25.67
C SER A 53 4.87 -13.45 -24.39
N THR A 54 4.25 -13.88 -23.29
CA THR A 54 4.14 -13.08 -22.06
C THR A 54 5.42 -13.13 -21.23
N ARG A 55 5.89 -11.97 -20.77
CA ARG A 55 7.03 -11.85 -19.86
C ARG A 55 6.61 -11.16 -18.57
N LEU A 56 6.96 -11.75 -17.43
CA LEU A 56 6.80 -11.15 -16.12
C LEU A 56 8.08 -10.43 -15.70
N LEU A 57 7.94 -9.17 -15.31
CA LEU A 57 9.03 -8.33 -14.87
C LEU A 57 8.70 -7.79 -13.48
N CYS A 58 9.71 -7.71 -12.62
CA CYS A 58 9.56 -7.08 -11.31
C CYS A 58 10.50 -5.89 -11.22
N ALA A 59 9.94 -4.70 -11.07
CA ALA A 59 10.68 -3.45 -10.99
C ALA A 59 10.68 -2.91 -9.56
N VAL A 60 11.86 -2.63 -9.00
CA VAL A 60 12.03 -2.01 -7.68
C VAL A 60 13.10 -0.92 -7.81
N GLU A 61 12.83 0.29 -7.32
CA GLU A 61 13.71 1.46 -7.45
C GLU A 61 14.21 1.72 -8.89
N GLY A 62 13.34 1.49 -9.90
CA GLY A 62 13.70 1.71 -11.31
C GLY A 62 14.65 0.66 -11.89
N LYS A 63 14.89 -0.45 -11.17
CA LYS A 63 15.67 -1.59 -11.65
C LYS A 63 14.78 -2.81 -11.78
N TYR A 64 14.95 -3.55 -12.87
CA TYR A 64 14.32 -4.86 -13.04
C TYR A 64 15.12 -5.92 -12.28
N LEU A 65 14.43 -6.66 -11.42
CA LEU A 65 15.00 -7.77 -10.65
C LEU A 65 15.11 -9.01 -11.55
N VAL A 66 16.18 -9.78 -11.34
CA VAL A 66 16.41 -11.03 -12.07
C VAL A 66 15.41 -12.08 -11.58
N GLN A 67 14.71 -12.70 -12.53
CA GLN A 67 13.76 -13.78 -12.25
C GLN A 67 14.52 -15.10 -12.02
N GLU A 68 14.26 -15.76 -10.90
CA GLU A 68 14.91 -17.06 -10.61
C GLU A 68 14.18 -18.23 -11.29
N THR A 69 12.83 -18.23 -11.35
CA THR A 69 12.03 -19.25 -12.06
C THR A 69 10.56 -18.81 -12.20
N CYS A 70 9.88 -19.20 -13.29
CA CYS A 70 8.42 -19.05 -13.46
C CYS A 70 7.77 -20.43 -13.47
N TYR A 71 6.67 -20.62 -12.74
CA TYR A 71 5.86 -21.83 -12.81
C TYR A 71 4.41 -21.47 -13.09
N ASP A 72 3.81 -22.15 -14.06
CA ASP A 72 2.38 -22.08 -14.33
C ASP A 72 1.65 -22.99 -13.33
N LEU A 73 0.79 -22.42 -12.50
CA LEU A 73 -0.12 -23.22 -11.68
C LEU A 73 -1.34 -23.55 -12.55
N MET A 74 -1.34 -24.73 -13.17
CA MET A 74 -2.54 -25.24 -13.84
C MET A 74 -3.55 -25.68 -12.78
N ASP A 75 -4.65 -24.94 -12.62
CA ASP A 75 -5.86 -25.51 -12.04
C ASP A 75 -6.44 -26.55 -13.01
N ALA A 76 -6.90 -27.67 -12.47
CA ALA A 76 -7.24 -28.89 -13.20
C ALA A 76 -8.03 -28.66 -14.51
N VAL A 77 -7.56 -29.33 -15.56
CA VAL A 77 -8.04 -29.27 -16.93
C VAL A 77 -9.50 -29.76 -17.05
N ASP A 78 -10.39 -28.86 -17.50
CA ASP A 78 -11.61 -29.23 -18.22
C ASP A 78 -11.57 -28.52 -19.60
N PRO A 79 -11.46 -29.27 -20.70
CA PRO A 79 -11.00 -28.75 -22.00
C PRO A 79 -12.07 -28.02 -22.83
N ILE A 80 -13.09 -27.41 -22.21
CA ILE A 80 -14.27 -26.91 -22.95
C ILE A 80 -14.53 -25.40 -22.78
N ASN A 81 -13.79 -24.64 -21.96
CA ASN A 81 -13.94 -23.18 -21.96
C ASN A 81 -12.72 -22.45 -21.36
N GLU A 82 -11.61 -22.37 -22.11
CA GLU A 82 -10.31 -21.88 -21.61
C GLU A 82 -10.11 -20.36 -21.67
N GLN A 83 -11.09 -19.59 -22.14
CA GLN A 83 -10.80 -18.28 -22.72
C GLN A 83 -11.20 -17.07 -21.87
N ASP A 84 -11.93 -17.29 -20.77
CA ASP A 84 -12.33 -16.26 -19.79
C ASP A 84 -11.97 -16.63 -18.33
N LYS A 85 -11.17 -17.68 -18.12
CA LYS A 85 -10.79 -18.11 -16.77
C LYS A 85 -9.61 -17.29 -16.23
N LEU A 86 -9.68 -16.97 -14.93
CA LEU A 86 -8.59 -16.34 -14.19
C LEU A 86 -7.37 -17.27 -14.18
N GLN A 87 -6.22 -16.76 -14.60
CA GLN A 87 -4.95 -17.49 -14.68
C GLN A 87 -4.01 -17.05 -13.55
N HIS A 88 -3.10 -17.95 -13.15
CA HIS A 88 -2.17 -17.75 -12.06
C HIS A 88 -0.73 -18.08 -12.48
N LEU A 89 0.17 -17.12 -12.27
CA LEU A 89 1.61 -17.29 -12.51
C LEU A 89 2.38 -17.10 -11.20
N CYS A 90 3.37 -17.96 -10.96
CA CYS A 90 4.30 -17.80 -9.84
C CYS A 90 5.61 -17.17 -10.31
N PHE A 91 6.06 -16.15 -9.60
CA PHE A 91 7.27 -15.39 -9.88
C PHE A 91 8.15 -15.32 -8.63
N LEU A 92 9.40 -15.76 -8.73
CA LEU A 92 10.38 -15.72 -7.64
C LEU A 92 11.44 -14.65 -7.92
N CYS A 93 11.68 -13.78 -6.94
CA CYS A 93 12.78 -12.81 -6.99
C CYS A 93 13.36 -12.51 -5.60
N SER A 94 14.60 -12.04 -5.58
CA SER A 94 15.24 -11.51 -4.38
C SER A 94 14.92 -10.04 -4.20
N ILE A 95 14.37 -9.66 -3.05
CA ILE A 95 13.99 -8.27 -2.77
C ILE A 95 15.19 -7.53 -2.17
N PRO A 96 15.66 -6.42 -2.79
CA PRO A 96 16.77 -5.65 -2.27
C PRO A 96 16.41 -4.99 -0.93
N ASN A 97 17.42 -4.64 -0.13
CA ASN A 97 17.25 -3.93 1.14
C ASN A 97 16.87 -2.46 0.93
N VAL A 98 15.62 -2.22 0.55
CA VAL A 98 15.05 -0.90 0.25
C VAL A 98 13.66 -0.80 0.86
N SER A 99 13.17 0.43 1.02
CA SER A 99 11.80 0.70 1.48
C SER A 99 11.10 1.57 0.46
N GLY A 100 9.93 1.16 -0.03
CA GLY A 100 9.23 1.90 -1.09
C GLY A 100 8.24 1.06 -1.88
N ARG A 101 8.02 1.44 -3.13
CA ARG A 101 7.14 0.74 -4.07
C ARG A 101 7.93 -0.11 -5.05
N GLY A 102 7.36 -1.25 -5.39
CA GLY A 102 7.73 -2.05 -6.55
C GLY A 102 6.53 -2.23 -7.48
N PHE A 103 6.81 -2.71 -8.68
CA PHE A 103 5.80 -3.02 -9.69
C PHE A 103 6.03 -4.41 -10.24
N ILE A 104 4.96 -5.16 -10.40
CA ILE A 104 4.95 -6.36 -11.24
C ILE A 104 4.37 -5.95 -12.58
N GLU A 105 5.13 -6.11 -13.64
CA GLU A 105 4.77 -5.76 -15.00
C GLU A 105 4.61 -7.03 -15.84
N VAL A 106 3.58 -7.02 -16.69
CA VAL A 106 3.37 -8.04 -17.70
C VAL A 106 3.52 -7.38 -19.07
N GLU A 107 4.50 -7.85 -19.84
CA GLU A 107 4.78 -7.41 -21.21
C GLU A 107 4.30 -8.50 -22.20
N ASP A 108 3.57 -8.07 -23.24
CA ASP A 108 3.23 -8.90 -24.40
C ASP A 108 3.72 -8.22 -25.70
N PHE A 109 4.01 -9.01 -26.73
CA PHE A 109 4.57 -8.56 -28.02
C PHE A 109 3.65 -7.56 -28.75
N GLY A 110 2.38 -7.44 -28.34
CA GLY A 110 1.42 -6.45 -28.82
C GLY A 110 1.55 -5.04 -28.24
N LEU A 111 2.63 -4.72 -27.49
CA LEU A 111 2.84 -3.42 -26.81
C LEU A 111 1.84 -3.11 -25.68
N SER A 112 1.00 -4.06 -25.28
CA SER A 112 0.18 -3.91 -24.08
C SER A 112 1.02 -4.25 -22.85
N SER A 113 1.34 -3.25 -22.04
CA SER A 113 1.91 -3.43 -20.71
C SER A 113 0.83 -3.21 -19.65
N THR A 114 0.76 -4.12 -18.68
CA THR A 114 -0.02 -3.89 -17.46
C THR A 114 0.87 -4.05 -16.25
N PHE A 115 0.58 -3.30 -15.20
CA PHE A 115 1.36 -3.33 -13.98
C PHE A 115 0.47 -3.43 -12.75
N PHE A 116 1.03 -3.96 -11.67
CA PHE A 116 0.39 -3.98 -10.36
C PHE A 116 1.40 -3.56 -9.29
N PRO A 117 1.07 -2.56 -8.45
CA PRO A 117 1.99 -2.08 -7.43
C PRO A 117 2.07 -3.03 -6.23
N PHE A 118 3.25 -3.14 -5.64
CA PHE A 118 3.47 -3.73 -4.32
C PHE A 118 4.36 -2.84 -3.45
N ILE A 119 4.36 -3.09 -2.15
CA ILE A 119 5.17 -2.35 -1.18
C ILE A 119 6.34 -3.20 -0.71
N VAL A 120 7.49 -2.56 -0.49
CA VAL A 120 8.61 -3.13 0.25
C VAL A 120 8.77 -2.35 1.56
N ALA A 121 8.65 -3.03 2.70
CA ALA A 121 8.69 -2.40 4.04
C ALA A 121 9.14 -3.40 5.12
N GLU A 122 9.11 -3.00 6.39
CA GLU A 122 9.35 -3.90 7.51
C GLU A 122 8.27 -5.00 7.63
N GLN A 123 8.65 -6.18 8.14
CA GLN A 123 7.76 -7.35 8.20
C GLN A 123 6.42 -7.07 8.90
N GLU A 124 6.42 -6.36 10.03
CA GLU A 124 5.19 -6.03 10.78
C GLU A 124 4.25 -5.15 9.94
N VAL A 125 4.81 -4.18 9.21
CA VAL A 125 4.07 -3.29 8.31
C VAL A 125 3.50 -4.09 7.13
N CYS A 126 4.30 -4.99 6.54
CA CYS A 126 3.86 -5.84 5.45
C CYS A 126 2.71 -6.76 5.86
N SER A 127 2.79 -7.38 7.04
CA SER A 127 1.75 -8.28 7.54
C SER A 127 0.40 -7.58 7.71
N GLU A 128 0.38 -6.33 8.19
CA GLU A 128 -0.84 -5.53 8.29
C GLU A 128 -1.37 -5.12 6.91
N ILE A 129 -0.51 -4.61 6.01
CA ILE A 129 -0.95 -4.20 4.67
C ILE A 129 -1.51 -5.38 3.86
N CYS A 130 -0.93 -6.58 4.01
CA CYS A 130 -1.39 -7.79 3.31
C CYS A 130 -2.82 -8.20 3.70
N THR A 131 -3.43 -7.67 4.76
CA THR A 131 -4.85 -7.92 5.03
C THR A 131 -5.77 -7.34 3.94
N LEU A 132 -5.30 -6.37 3.14
CA LEU A 132 -6.04 -5.84 1.98
C LEU A 132 -6.16 -6.83 0.82
N GLU A 133 -5.36 -7.89 0.78
CA GLU A 133 -5.38 -8.84 -0.34
C GLU A 133 -6.74 -9.49 -0.53
N GLY A 134 -7.42 -9.84 0.57
CA GLY A 134 -8.76 -10.41 0.53
C GLY A 134 -9.79 -9.45 -0.08
N VAL A 135 -9.66 -8.16 0.23
CA VAL A 135 -10.51 -7.09 -0.31
C VAL A 135 -10.28 -6.94 -1.82
N ILE A 136 -9.02 -6.93 -2.24
CA ILE A 136 -8.62 -6.80 -3.64
C ILE A 136 -9.12 -8.01 -4.46
N GLU A 137 -8.97 -9.22 -3.96
CA GLU A 137 -9.41 -10.44 -4.66
C GLU A 137 -10.94 -10.56 -4.75
N THR A 138 -11.67 -10.18 -3.70
CA THR A 138 -13.14 -10.33 -3.63
C THR A 138 -13.89 -9.41 -4.60
N ALA A 139 -13.23 -8.36 -5.08
CA ALA A 139 -13.77 -7.38 -6.02
C ALA A 139 -13.47 -7.70 -7.50
N VAL A 140 -12.92 -8.88 -7.81
CA VAL A 140 -12.82 -9.36 -9.21
C VAL A 140 -14.24 -9.68 -9.71
N PRO A 141 -14.65 -9.17 -10.89
CA PRO A 141 -16.06 -9.14 -11.28
C PRO A 141 -16.68 -10.53 -11.41
N THR A 142 -17.66 -10.80 -10.55
CA THR A 142 -18.69 -11.83 -10.74
C THR A 142 -19.97 -11.16 -11.26
N VAL A 143 -20.84 -11.91 -11.94
CA VAL A 143 -21.95 -11.48 -12.82
C VAL A 143 -23.00 -10.52 -12.19
N ASP A 144 -22.97 -10.22 -10.90
CA ASP A 144 -23.97 -9.37 -10.22
C ASP A 144 -23.58 -7.89 -10.16
N ILE A 145 -24.37 -7.04 -10.83
CA ILE A 145 -24.06 -5.63 -11.13
C ILE A 145 -24.13 -4.70 -9.90
N ASN A 146 -25.10 -4.87 -8.99
CA ASN A 146 -25.33 -3.90 -7.89
C ASN A 146 -24.41 -4.07 -6.67
N LYS A 147 -23.92 -5.29 -6.39
CA LYS A 147 -22.91 -5.53 -5.34
C LYS A 147 -21.49 -5.22 -5.81
N ASN A 148 -21.32 -4.87 -7.08
CA ASN A 148 -20.02 -4.67 -7.70
C ASN A 148 -19.48 -3.26 -7.42
N GLU A 149 -20.33 -2.23 -7.35
CA GLU A 149 -19.89 -0.84 -7.21
C GLU A 149 -19.20 -0.55 -5.87
N GLU A 150 -19.84 -0.88 -4.73
CA GLU A 150 -19.24 -0.70 -3.40
C GLU A 150 -17.94 -1.51 -3.25
N LYS A 151 -17.93 -2.76 -3.73
CA LYS A 151 -16.73 -3.60 -3.71
C LYS A 151 -15.61 -3.04 -4.57
N MET A 152 -15.94 -2.48 -5.75
CA MET A 152 -14.97 -1.81 -6.61
C MET A 152 -14.42 -0.55 -5.94
N GLU A 153 -15.24 0.21 -5.23
CA GLU A 153 -14.79 1.39 -4.49
C GLU A 153 -13.82 1.03 -3.37
N ILE A 154 -14.16 0.04 -2.52
CA ILE A 154 -13.27 -0.43 -1.45
C ILE A 154 -11.96 -0.95 -2.06
N ARG A 155 -12.02 -1.68 -3.19
CA ARG A 155 -10.84 -2.14 -3.92
C ARG A 155 -10.00 -0.96 -4.42
N ASN A 156 -10.62 0.07 -4.99
CA ASN A 156 -9.92 1.25 -5.47
C ASN A 156 -9.23 1.98 -4.31
N GLN A 157 -9.91 2.15 -3.17
CA GLN A 157 -9.31 2.73 -1.96
C GLN A 157 -8.11 1.91 -1.47
N ALA A 158 -8.18 0.57 -1.51
CA ALA A 158 -7.06 -0.29 -1.16
C ALA A 158 -5.87 -0.11 -2.12
N LEU A 159 -6.13 0.01 -3.43
CA LEU A 159 -5.09 0.25 -4.44
C LEU A 159 -4.48 1.65 -4.31
N ASP A 160 -5.31 2.66 -4.05
CA ASP A 160 -4.88 4.03 -3.77
C ASP A 160 -4.00 4.04 -2.52
N PHE A 161 -4.38 3.33 -1.47
CA PHE A 161 -3.55 3.18 -0.26
C PHE A 161 -2.18 2.59 -0.59
N ILE A 162 -2.13 1.50 -1.35
CA ILE A 162 -0.86 0.86 -1.75
C ILE A 162 0.01 1.85 -2.55
N HIS A 163 -0.59 2.61 -3.46
CA HIS A 163 0.11 3.59 -4.28
C HIS A 163 0.68 4.73 -3.42
N GLU A 164 -0.14 5.33 -2.57
CA GLU A 164 0.20 6.42 -1.67
C GLU A 164 1.28 6.01 -0.66
N MET A 165 1.09 4.87 0.00
CA MET A 165 2.01 4.35 1.00
C MET A 165 3.37 3.98 0.37
N GLY A 166 3.35 3.30 -0.79
CA GLY A 166 4.56 2.99 -1.53
C GLY A 166 5.32 4.24 -2.00
N TRP A 167 4.61 5.30 -2.39
CA TRP A 167 5.20 6.60 -2.74
C TRP A 167 5.84 7.29 -1.53
N LEU A 168 5.13 7.32 -0.39
CA LEU A 168 5.63 7.89 0.87
C LEU A 168 6.89 7.18 1.36
N LEU A 169 6.88 5.85 1.40
CA LEU A 169 8.01 5.04 1.85
C LEU A 169 9.24 5.25 0.97
N HIS A 170 9.04 5.30 -0.35
CA HIS A 170 10.13 5.55 -1.29
C HIS A 170 10.78 6.92 -1.06
N ARG A 171 9.96 7.96 -0.80
CA ARG A 171 10.46 9.31 -0.51
C ARG A 171 11.22 9.37 0.80
N ASN A 172 10.70 8.74 1.86
CA ASN A 172 11.39 8.66 3.14
C ASN A 172 12.75 7.95 3.00
N HIS A 173 12.81 6.85 2.24
CA HIS A 173 14.06 6.14 1.97
C HIS A 173 15.06 7.03 1.23
N LEU A 174 14.63 7.75 0.18
CA LEU A 174 15.48 8.68 -0.55
C LEU A 174 15.98 9.84 0.32
N ASN A 175 15.12 10.42 1.15
CA ASN A 175 15.50 11.48 2.09
C ASN A 175 16.60 11.02 3.04
N ARG A 176 16.46 9.82 3.63
CA ARG A 176 17.47 9.24 4.53
C ARG A 176 18.79 8.93 3.82
N LYS A 177 18.73 8.49 2.55
CA LYS A 177 19.91 8.09 1.78
C LYS A 177 20.70 9.28 1.21
N LEU A 178 20.00 10.33 0.80
CA LEU A 178 20.59 11.48 0.10
C LEU A 178 20.88 12.67 1.02
N GLY A 179 20.33 12.67 2.25
CA GLY A 179 20.45 13.77 3.20
C GLY A 179 19.87 15.08 2.66
N ASP A 180 20.28 16.21 3.26
CA ASP A 180 19.84 17.58 2.91
C ASP A 180 20.40 18.09 1.55
N MET A 181 21.04 17.21 0.77
CA MET A 181 21.76 17.56 -0.46
C MET A 181 20.89 17.62 -1.71
N ASN A 182 19.57 17.39 -1.60
CA ASN A 182 18.66 17.50 -2.72
C ASN A 182 17.60 18.60 -2.50
N PRO A 183 17.88 19.84 -2.92
CA PRO A 183 16.94 20.97 -2.79
C PRO A 183 15.65 20.82 -3.60
N ASN A 184 15.47 19.71 -4.35
CA ASN A 184 14.30 19.45 -5.20
C ASN A 184 13.39 18.31 -4.68
N LEU A 185 13.66 17.75 -3.49
CA LEU A 185 12.76 16.76 -2.89
C LEU A 185 11.55 17.49 -2.26
N ASN A 186 10.56 17.82 -3.08
CA ASN A 186 9.27 18.36 -2.64
C ASN A 186 8.73 17.51 -1.48
N LEU A 187 8.27 18.06 -0.37
CA LEU A 187 7.73 17.28 0.75
C LEU A 187 6.47 16.47 0.34
N PHE A 188 6.12 15.45 1.12
CA PHE A 188 4.88 14.69 0.89
C PHE A 188 3.67 15.51 1.38
N PRO A 189 2.63 15.75 0.57
CA PRO A 189 1.51 16.62 0.95
C PRO A 189 0.76 16.15 2.20
N PHE A 190 0.47 17.07 3.12
CA PHE A 190 -0.21 16.75 4.39
C PHE A 190 -1.55 16.05 4.19
N GLY A 191 -2.40 16.54 3.28
CA GLY A 191 -3.73 15.97 3.05
C GLY A 191 -3.71 14.49 2.63
N ARG A 192 -2.74 14.09 1.80
CA ARG A 192 -2.53 12.68 1.41
C ARG A 192 -2.01 11.86 2.58
N PHE A 193 -1.16 12.45 3.42
CA PHE A 193 -0.61 11.78 4.61
C PHE A 193 -1.69 11.56 5.67
N LYS A 194 -2.52 12.58 5.92
CA LYS A 194 -3.70 12.50 6.79
C LYS A 194 -4.61 11.36 6.35
N TRP A 195 -4.91 11.28 5.06
CA TRP A 195 -5.73 10.18 4.52
C TRP A 195 -5.10 8.80 4.76
N LEU A 196 -3.79 8.63 4.52
CA LEU A 196 -3.07 7.38 4.83
C LEU A 196 -3.16 7.01 6.32
N MET A 197 -2.97 8.00 7.20
CA MET A 197 -3.05 7.81 8.64
C MET A 197 -4.44 7.39 9.07
N GLU A 198 -5.48 8.09 8.60
CA GLU A 198 -6.88 7.77 8.91
C GLU A 198 -7.28 6.39 8.38
N PHE A 199 -6.89 6.06 7.15
CA PHE A 199 -7.12 4.74 6.57
C PHE A 199 -6.50 3.64 7.43
N SER A 200 -5.25 3.82 7.87
CA SER A 200 -4.54 2.85 8.71
C SER A 200 -5.18 2.72 10.10
N MET A 201 -5.62 3.83 10.68
CA MET A 201 -6.34 3.85 11.96
C MET A 201 -7.69 3.13 11.85
N ASP A 202 -8.41 3.28 10.73
CA ASP A 202 -9.70 2.64 10.50
C ASP A 202 -9.59 1.12 10.28
N HIS A 203 -8.39 0.63 9.96
CA HIS A 203 -8.04 -0.79 9.89
C HIS A 203 -7.36 -1.33 11.15
N ASP A 204 -7.19 -0.48 12.18
CA ASP A 204 -6.57 -0.85 13.46
C ASP A 204 -5.10 -1.36 13.31
N TRP A 205 -4.38 -0.88 12.29
CA TRP A 205 -3.01 -1.26 11.95
C TRP A 205 -1.96 -0.50 12.77
N CYS A 206 -1.47 -1.12 13.83
CA CYS A 206 -0.55 -0.51 14.79
C CYS A 206 0.85 -0.30 14.20
N ALA A 207 1.39 -1.29 13.47
CA ALA A 207 2.73 -1.19 12.89
C ALA A 207 2.79 -0.13 11.78
N VAL A 208 1.77 -0.06 10.93
CA VAL A 208 1.63 0.97 9.89
C VAL A 208 1.51 2.36 10.52
N VAL A 209 0.65 2.54 11.54
CA VAL A 209 0.52 3.85 12.22
C VAL A 209 1.83 4.26 12.87
N LYS A 210 2.52 3.35 13.56
CA LYS A 210 3.86 3.61 14.13
C LYS A 210 4.86 4.04 13.06
N LYS A 211 4.85 3.36 11.91
CA LYS A 211 5.72 3.71 10.77
C LYS A 211 5.40 5.09 10.21
N LEU A 212 4.13 5.42 10.03
CA LEU A 212 3.68 6.73 9.55
C LEU A 212 4.07 7.85 10.51
N LEU A 213 3.89 7.66 11.82
CA LEU A 213 4.37 8.61 12.83
C LEU A 213 5.88 8.82 12.69
N GLY A 214 6.67 7.75 12.58
CA GLY A 214 8.11 7.87 12.35
C GLY A 214 8.46 8.72 11.13
N ILE A 215 7.76 8.52 10.01
CA ILE A 215 7.96 9.29 8.77
C ILE A 215 7.58 10.77 8.91
N LEU A 216 6.53 11.06 9.69
CA LEU A 216 6.13 12.43 10.01
C LEU A 216 7.23 13.15 10.80
N PHE A 217 7.76 12.51 11.84
CA PHE A 217 8.82 13.08 12.69
C PHE A 217 10.19 13.14 11.98
N ASP A 218 10.42 12.31 10.96
CA ASP A 218 11.59 12.41 10.07
C ASP A 218 11.55 13.65 9.16
N GLY A 219 10.47 14.43 9.15
CA GLY A 219 10.34 15.64 8.33
C GLY A 219 10.13 15.35 6.83
N THR A 220 9.64 14.16 6.48
CA THR A 220 9.36 13.81 5.07
C THR A 220 8.04 14.40 4.56
N VAL A 221 7.17 14.80 5.48
CA VAL A 221 5.80 15.25 5.23
C VAL A 221 5.73 16.76 5.40
N ASP A 222 5.03 17.42 4.48
CA ASP A 222 4.68 18.83 4.57
C ASP A 222 3.66 19.02 5.70
N LEU A 223 3.84 20.03 6.55
CA LEU A 223 2.85 20.38 7.58
C LEU A 223 1.67 21.17 6.99
N GLY A 224 1.72 21.54 5.70
CA GLY A 224 0.65 22.27 5.04
C GLY A 224 0.42 23.62 5.71
N ASP A 225 -0.85 23.90 6.05
CA ASP A 225 -1.25 25.16 6.71
C ASP A 225 -1.00 25.14 8.23
N HIS A 226 -0.51 24.04 8.80
CA HIS A 226 -0.30 23.93 10.24
C HIS A 226 0.98 24.65 10.67
N SER A 227 0.86 25.48 11.71
CA SER A 227 1.99 26.23 12.29
C SER A 227 3.01 25.36 13.02
N SER A 228 2.61 24.14 13.43
CA SER A 228 3.50 23.17 14.07
C SER A 228 3.01 21.73 13.85
N MET A 229 3.91 20.77 14.10
CA MET A 229 3.60 19.34 14.05
C MET A 229 2.55 18.93 15.09
N GLU A 230 2.52 19.60 16.25
CA GLU A 230 1.51 19.37 17.29
C GLU A 230 0.11 19.69 16.79
N PHE A 231 -0.07 20.81 16.07
CA PHE A 231 -1.35 21.16 15.47
C PHE A 231 -1.76 20.20 14.37
N ALA A 232 -0.81 19.70 13.57
CA ALA A 232 -1.07 18.69 12.55
C ALA A 232 -1.53 17.35 13.18
N LEU A 233 -0.93 16.93 14.29
CA LEU A 233 -1.34 15.74 15.05
C LEU A 233 -2.73 15.91 15.70
N LEU A 234 -3.00 17.09 16.26
CA LEU A 234 -4.30 17.44 16.82
C LEU A 234 -5.40 17.41 15.75
N ASP A 235 -5.13 17.87 14.53
CA ASP A 235 -6.09 17.82 13.42
C ASP A 235 -6.49 16.39 13.03
N MET A 236 -5.59 15.41 13.23
CA MET A 236 -5.88 13.99 12.97
C MET A 236 -6.58 13.28 14.14
N CYS A 237 -6.55 13.83 15.36
CA CYS A 237 -7.25 13.31 16.53
C CYS A 237 -7.02 11.80 16.80
N LEU A 238 -5.78 11.32 16.63
CA LEU A 238 -5.49 9.88 16.59
C LEU A 238 -5.95 9.13 17.84
N LEU A 239 -5.71 9.67 19.03
CA LEU A 239 -6.10 9.04 20.29
C LEU A 239 -7.63 8.96 20.44
N HIS A 240 -8.36 10.02 20.08
CA HIS A 240 -9.83 10.01 20.06
C HIS A 240 -10.38 8.99 19.07
N ARG A 241 -9.74 8.84 17.89
CA ARG A 241 -10.14 7.86 16.88
C ARG A 241 -9.90 6.42 17.38
N ALA A 242 -8.74 6.14 17.98
CA ALA A 242 -8.43 4.84 18.58
C ALA A 242 -9.46 4.46 19.67
N VAL A 243 -9.79 5.41 20.55
CA VAL A 243 -10.83 5.26 21.57
C VAL A 243 -12.21 5.01 20.94
N ARG A 244 -12.58 5.77 19.91
CA ARG A 244 -13.85 5.58 19.20
C ARG A 244 -13.93 4.19 18.56
N ARG A 245 -12.81 3.63 18.13
CA ARG A 245 -12.74 2.27 17.58
C ARG A 245 -12.68 1.17 18.64
N ASN A 246 -12.59 1.52 19.92
CA ASN A 246 -12.37 0.58 21.02
C ASN A 246 -11.08 -0.25 20.82
N CYS A 247 -10.05 0.34 20.19
CA CYS A 247 -8.82 -0.36 19.83
C CYS A 247 -7.75 -0.15 20.91
N ARG A 248 -7.74 -1.03 21.92
CA ARG A 248 -6.77 -0.97 23.02
C ARG A 248 -5.31 -0.98 22.55
N PRO A 249 -4.86 -1.87 21.64
CA PRO A 249 -3.46 -1.87 21.19
C PRO A 249 -3.03 -0.55 20.55
N MET A 250 -3.91 0.09 19.78
CA MET A 250 -3.64 1.40 19.18
C MET A 250 -3.56 2.50 20.24
N VAL A 251 -4.41 2.47 21.27
CA VAL A 251 -4.34 3.42 22.40
C VAL A 251 -3.01 3.27 23.14
N GLU A 252 -2.63 2.04 23.50
CA GLU A 252 -1.36 1.76 24.18
C GLU A 252 -0.15 2.18 23.33
N LEU A 253 -0.19 1.93 22.02
CA LEU A 253 0.83 2.36 21.07
C LEU A 253 0.98 3.89 21.08
N LEU A 254 -0.13 4.63 20.95
CA LEU A 254 -0.12 6.09 20.88
C LEU A 254 0.38 6.70 22.20
N LEU A 255 -0.11 6.24 23.35
CA LEU A 255 0.32 6.76 24.66
C LEU A 255 1.81 6.51 24.92
N ARG A 256 2.34 5.35 24.49
CA ARG A 256 3.75 4.99 24.65
C ARG A 256 4.65 5.53 23.53
N TYR A 257 4.08 6.21 22.53
CA TYR A 257 4.87 6.71 21.41
C TYR A 257 5.74 7.89 21.84
N VAL A 258 7.05 7.68 21.81
CA VAL A 258 8.06 8.71 22.04
C VAL A 258 8.84 8.92 20.74
N PRO A 259 8.78 10.11 20.13
CA PRO A 259 9.59 10.40 18.95
C PRO A 259 11.07 10.50 19.34
N ASN A 260 11.97 10.17 18.42
CA ASN A 260 13.43 10.15 18.65
C ASN A 260 14.06 11.53 18.98
N ASN A 261 13.30 12.62 18.91
CA ASN A 261 13.78 14.00 19.01
C ASN A 261 13.49 14.64 20.39
N ASP A 262 13.53 13.85 21.48
CA ASP A 262 13.39 14.29 22.88
C ASP A 262 12.09 15.04 23.25
N TYR A 263 11.04 14.96 22.42
CA TYR A 263 9.78 15.66 22.69
C TYR A 263 8.91 15.06 23.81
N GLY A 264 9.37 14.00 24.49
CA GLY A 264 8.59 13.29 25.50
C GLY A 264 7.31 12.65 24.93
N PHE A 265 6.37 12.29 25.80
CA PHE A 265 5.08 11.70 25.40
C PHE A 265 4.19 12.74 24.72
N MET A 266 3.86 12.48 23.45
CA MET A 266 3.11 13.38 22.59
C MET A 266 1.59 13.26 22.73
N PHE A 267 1.09 12.03 22.92
CA PHE A 267 -0.33 11.77 23.04
C PHE A 267 -0.72 11.71 24.51
N LYS A 268 -1.72 12.49 24.91
CA LYS A 268 -2.19 12.53 26.29
C LYS A 268 -3.71 12.35 26.39
N PRO A 269 -4.21 11.59 27.38
CA PRO A 269 -5.62 11.26 27.54
C PRO A 269 -6.48 12.46 28.00
N ASN A 270 -5.86 13.56 28.43
CA ASN A 270 -6.51 14.79 28.88
C ASN A 270 -6.58 15.89 27.81
N VAL A 271 -6.06 15.65 26.61
CA VAL A 271 -6.09 16.64 25.52
C VAL A 271 -7.48 16.71 24.90
N VAL A 272 -7.99 17.92 24.76
CA VAL A 272 -9.31 18.21 24.21
C VAL A 272 -9.25 18.12 22.68
N GLY A 273 -10.15 17.33 22.10
CA GLY A 273 -10.30 17.24 20.64
C GLY A 273 -11.22 18.34 20.08
N PRO A 274 -11.45 18.38 18.76
CA PRO A 274 -12.27 19.38 18.08
C PRO A 274 -13.71 19.46 18.59
N ALA A 275 -14.24 18.36 19.14
CA ALA A 275 -15.58 18.28 19.73
C ALA A 275 -15.64 18.80 21.19
N GLY A 276 -14.55 19.35 21.74
CA GLY A 276 -14.49 19.80 23.13
C GLY A 276 -14.39 18.67 24.16
N LEU A 277 -14.28 17.41 23.72
CA LEU A 277 -14.20 16.24 24.57
C LEU A 277 -12.77 15.68 24.60
N THR A 278 -12.36 15.16 25.76
CA THR A 278 -11.11 14.39 25.87
C THR A 278 -11.37 12.90 25.57
N PRO A 279 -10.34 12.12 25.24
CA PRO A 279 -10.45 10.67 25.12
C PRO A 279 -11.11 10.01 26.34
N LEU A 280 -10.80 10.47 27.57
CA LEU A 280 -11.43 9.99 28.80
C LEU A 280 -12.95 10.24 28.85
N HIS A 281 -13.41 11.42 28.43
CA HIS A 281 -14.86 11.70 28.35
C HIS A 281 -15.58 10.78 27.35
N MET A 282 -14.91 10.43 26.24
CA MET A 282 -15.49 9.55 25.23
C MET A 282 -15.64 8.11 25.73
N VAL A 283 -14.70 7.62 26.53
CA VAL A 283 -14.78 6.27 27.11
C VAL A 283 -15.80 6.23 28.24
N ALA A 284 -15.79 7.22 29.15
CA ALA A 284 -16.68 7.27 30.30
C ALA A 284 -18.19 7.31 29.92
N SER A 285 -18.50 7.80 28.71
CA SER A 285 -19.88 7.88 28.20
C SER A 285 -20.32 6.66 27.39
N ARG A 286 -19.50 5.61 27.26
CA ARG A 286 -19.75 4.49 26.36
C ARG A 286 -19.62 3.13 27.05
N GLU A 287 -20.64 2.30 26.90
CA GLU A 287 -20.64 0.92 27.40
C GLU A 287 -19.67 0.02 26.61
N GLY A 288 -19.00 -0.91 27.29
CA GLY A 288 -18.10 -1.91 26.68
C GLY A 288 -16.67 -1.42 26.35
N CYS A 289 -16.27 -0.25 26.85
CA CYS A 289 -14.94 0.33 26.66
C CYS A 289 -14.02 0.20 27.89
N GLU A 290 -14.32 -0.69 28.84
CA GLU A 290 -13.53 -0.90 30.07
C GLU A 290 -12.04 -1.17 29.76
N ASN A 291 -11.77 -2.05 28.79
CA ASN A 291 -10.41 -2.38 28.36
C ASN A 291 -9.61 -1.18 27.85
N VAL A 292 -10.28 -0.19 27.25
CA VAL A 292 -9.65 1.04 26.75
C VAL A 292 -9.55 2.08 27.86
N LEU A 293 -10.50 2.11 28.79
CA LEU A 293 -10.43 2.95 29.98
C LEU A 293 -9.18 2.62 30.79
N ASP A 294 -8.94 1.33 31.04
CA ASP A 294 -7.76 0.83 31.75
C ASP A 294 -6.47 1.33 31.08
N ALA A 295 -6.39 1.22 29.75
CA ALA A 295 -5.23 1.68 28.99
C ALA A 295 -5.03 3.20 29.04
N LEU A 296 -6.10 4.00 29.12
CA LEU A 296 -6.01 5.46 29.28
C LEU A 296 -5.64 5.87 30.70
N THR A 297 -5.96 5.07 31.72
CA THR A 297 -5.58 5.32 33.11
C THR A 297 -4.18 4.84 33.45
N ASP A 298 -3.67 3.84 32.72
CA ASP A 298 -2.27 3.36 32.77
C ASP A 298 -1.33 4.20 31.89
N ASP A 299 -1.56 5.52 31.83
CA ASP A 299 -0.76 6.45 31.03
C ASP A 299 0.69 6.53 31.57
N PRO A 300 1.71 6.14 30.78
CA PRO A 300 3.11 6.20 31.20
C PRO A 300 3.65 7.63 31.38
N GLY A 301 2.94 8.65 30.89
CA GLY A 301 3.31 10.05 31.03
C GLY A 301 2.79 10.74 32.30
N LEU A 302 2.13 10.00 33.20
CA LEU A 302 1.47 10.48 34.41
C LEU A 302 2.25 10.13 35.69
#